data_AF-A0A1I0BXT1-F1
#
_entry.id   AF-A0A1I0BXT1-F1
#
_cell.length_a   1.000
_cell.length_b   1.000
_cell.length_c   1.000
_cell.angle_alpha   90.00
_cell.angle_beta   90.00
_cell.angle_gamma   90.00
#
_symmetry.space_group_name_H-M   'P 1'
#
loop_
_entity.id
_entity.type
_entity.pdbx_description
1 polymer ?
#
loop_
_entity_poly.entity_id
_entity_poly.type
_entity_poly.pdbx_seq_one_letter_code
_entity_poly.pdbx_strand_id
1 'polypeptide(L)'
;MLGASQPEDVIKQCTQVLEHIANDNSVPRNIRRSANDILATLNNEAEPLFLRTSSSISILEDISNDPNIPLHTRTLIWNVASQLETIPVDD
;
A
#
# COMPACT_ATOMS: atom_id res chain seq x y z
N MET A 1 27.43 -4.87 -2.22
CA MET A 1 26.13 -5.24 -1.62
C MET A 1 25.16 -4.14 -2.03
N LEU A 2 24.29 -4.38 -3.00
CA LEU A 2 23.30 -3.38 -3.42
C LEU A 2 22.39 -3.13 -2.22
N GLY A 3 22.41 -1.90 -1.70
CA GLY A 3 21.72 -1.54 -0.46
C GLY A 3 20.24 -1.84 -0.57
N ALA A 4 19.71 -2.59 0.40
CA ALA A 4 18.27 -2.66 0.58
C ALA A 4 17.77 -1.21 0.77
N SER A 5 16.71 -0.83 0.05
CA SER A 5 16.01 0.43 0.31
C SER A 5 15.61 0.46 1.78
N GLN A 6 15.84 1.58 2.47
CA GLN A 6 15.45 1.67 3.87
C GLN A 6 13.92 1.56 3.98
N PRO A 7 13.37 0.96 5.04
CA PRO A 7 11.92 0.80 5.19
C PRO A 7 11.15 2.12 5.01
N GLU A 8 11.70 3.23 5.48
CA GLU A 8 11.12 4.57 5.30
C GLU A 8 11.01 4.98 3.81
N ASP A 9 12.02 4.66 2.99
CA ASP A 9 12.00 4.94 1.56
C ASP A 9 10.94 4.10 0.84
N VAL A 10 10.81 2.84 1.25
CA VAL A 10 9.78 1.93 0.73
C VAL A 10 8.39 2.44 1.09
N ILE A 11 8.16 2.80 2.36
CA ILE A 11 6.89 3.38 2.81
C ILE A 11 6.56 4.64 2.01
N LYS A 12 7.52 5.54 1.84
CA LYS A 12 7.33 6.77 1.07
C LYS A 12 6.96 6.51 -0.40
N GLN A 13 7.58 5.52 -1.03
CA GLN A 13 7.24 5.15 -2.41
C GLN A 13 5.82 4.55 -2.48
N CYS A 14 5.47 3.67 -1.54
CA CYS A 14 4.14 3.09 -1.43
C CYS A 14 3.06 4.15 -1.19
N THR A 15 3.27 5.10 -0.29
CA THR A 15 2.30 6.16 0.00
C THR A 15 2.06 7.06 -1.21
N GLN A 16 3.11 7.40 -1.99
CA GLN A 16 2.94 8.16 -3.23
C GLN A 16 2.05 7.46 -4.26
N VAL A 17 2.21 6.14 -4.42
CA VAL A 17 1.36 5.34 -5.33
C VAL A 17 -0.07 5.28 -4.82
N LEU A 18 -0.26 5.09 -3.51
CA LEU A 18 -1.58 5.05 -2.88
C LEU A 18 -2.31 6.40 -2.97
N GLU A 19 -1.60 7.51 -2.78
CA GLU A 19 -2.13 8.87 -2.98
C GLU A 19 -2.59 9.08 -4.42
N HIS A 20 -1.83 8.58 -5.41
CA HIS A 20 -2.24 8.63 -6.80
C HIS A 20 -3.56 7.87 -7.02
N ILE A 21 -3.67 6.63 -6.51
CA ILE A 21 -4.90 5.82 -6.60
C ILE A 21 -6.07 6.51 -5.89
N ALA A 22 -5.85 7.05 -4.70
CA ALA A 22 -6.87 7.70 -3.89
C ALA A 22 -7.49 8.94 -4.57
N ASN A 23 -6.71 9.63 -5.42
CA ASN A 23 -7.10 10.85 -6.13
C ASN A 23 -7.55 10.62 -7.58
N ASP A 24 -7.43 9.39 -8.11
CA ASP A 24 -7.80 9.08 -9.49
C ASP A 24 -9.32 8.84 -9.63
N ASN A 25 -10.03 9.79 -10.26
CA ASN A 25 -11.47 9.71 -10.47
C ASN A 25 -11.93 8.54 -11.38
N SER A 26 -11.02 7.90 -12.11
CA SER A 26 -11.30 6.70 -12.91
C SER A 26 -11.36 5.41 -12.08
N VAL A 27 -10.84 5.43 -10.84
CA VAL A 27 -10.85 4.30 -9.91
C VAL A 27 -12.14 4.28 -9.08
N PRO A 28 -12.83 3.14 -8.90
CA PRO A 28 -14.04 3.06 -8.07
C PRO A 28 -13.89 3.61 -6.64
N ARG A 29 -14.95 4.25 -6.13
CA ARG A 29 -14.93 4.97 -4.83
C ARG A 29 -14.51 4.09 -3.64
N ASN A 30 -14.88 2.82 -3.63
CA ASN A 30 -14.51 1.89 -2.57
C ASN A 30 -12.99 1.63 -2.56
N ILE A 31 -12.36 1.42 -3.72
CA ILE A 31 -10.92 1.22 -3.84
C ILE A 31 -10.16 2.48 -3.43
N ARG A 32 -10.63 3.67 -3.83
CA ARG A 32 -10.04 4.94 -3.37
C ARG A 32 -10.15 5.13 -1.87
N ARG A 33 -11.26 4.70 -1.24
CA ARG A 33 -11.40 4.72 0.22
C ARG A 33 -10.37 3.79 0.87
N SER A 34 -10.27 2.54 0.41
CA SER A 34 -9.29 1.60 0.95
C SER A 34 -7.85 2.10 0.79
N ALA A 35 -7.51 2.76 -0.32
CA ALA A 35 -6.20 3.40 -0.48
C ALA A 35 -5.94 4.48 0.58
N ASN A 36 -6.95 5.30 0.92
CA ASN A 36 -6.85 6.26 2.02
C ASN A 36 -6.73 5.60 3.39
N ASP A 37 -7.44 4.49 3.62
CA ASP A 37 -7.37 3.74 4.88
C ASP A 37 -5.96 3.14 5.08
N ILE A 38 -5.35 2.63 3.99
CA ILE A 38 -3.95 2.17 3.98
C ILE A 38 -2.99 3.33 4.24
N LEU A 39 -3.18 4.49 3.61
CA LEU A 39 -2.37 5.68 3.88
C LEU A 39 -2.42 6.09 5.36
N ALA A 40 -3.60 6.08 5.97
CA ALA A 40 -3.75 6.37 7.40
C ALA A 40 -3.02 5.34 8.27
N THR A 41 -3.09 4.05 7.89
CA THR A 41 -2.42 2.95 8.60
C THR A 41 -0.91 3.09 8.52
N LEU A 42 -0.34 3.30 7.33
CA LEU A 42 1.12 3.42 7.14
C LEU A 42 1.69 4.65 7.87
N ASN A 43 0.94 5.75 7.94
CA ASN A 43 1.36 6.98 8.62
C ASN A 43 1.10 6.97 10.15
N ASN A 44 0.51 5.90 10.70
CA ASN A 44 0.24 5.80 12.14
C ASN A 44 1.50 5.41 12.93
N GLU A 45 2.40 6.36 13.18
CA GLU A 45 3.65 6.13 13.93
C GLU A 45 3.44 5.62 15.38
N ALA A 46 2.22 5.63 15.91
CA ALA A 46 1.90 5.02 17.19
C ALA A 46 1.91 3.47 17.15
N GLU A 47 1.80 2.87 15.97
CA GLU A 47 1.84 1.42 15.78
C GLU A 47 3.20 0.93 15.27
N PRO A 48 3.64 -0.27 15.69
CA PRO A 48 4.84 -0.91 15.15
C PRO A 48 4.78 -1.01 13.63
N LEU A 49 5.94 -0.84 12.98
CA LEU A 49 6.04 -0.85 11.52
C LEU A 49 5.48 -2.15 10.93
N PHE A 50 5.85 -3.32 11.49
CA PHE A 50 5.36 -4.61 11.02
C PHE A 50 3.83 -4.74 11.05
N LEU A 51 3.17 -4.13 12.05
CA LEU A 51 1.71 -4.21 12.20
C LEU A 51 1.02 -3.34 11.14
N ARG A 52 1.58 -2.15 10.89
CA ARG A 52 1.12 -1.25 9.84
C ARG A 52 1.26 -1.87 8.46
N THR A 53 2.42 -2.47 8.16
CA THR A 53 2.67 -3.10 6.85
C THR A 53 1.80 -4.33 6.65
N SER A 54 1.70 -5.21 7.65
CA SER A 54 0.84 -6.41 7.59
C SER A 54 -0.63 -6.06 7.38
N SER A 55 -1.17 -5.11 8.14
CA SER A 55 -2.56 -4.64 7.98
C SER A 55 -2.78 -4.03 6.60
N SER A 56 -1.81 -3.25 6.10
CA SER A 56 -1.88 -2.63 4.78
C SER A 56 -1.88 -3.67 3.65
N ILE A 57 -1.03 -4.69 3.73
CA ILE A 57 -0.97 -5.80 2.75
C ILE A 57 -2.30 -6.55 2.72
N SER A 58 -2.89 -6.87 3.88
CA SER A 58 -4.20 -7.53 3.93
C SER A 58 -5.29 -6.72 3.22
N ILE A 59 -5.34 -5.40 3.43
CA ILE A 59 -6.31 -4.53 2.74
C ILE A 59 -6.03 -4.49 1.23
N LEU A 60 -4.76 -4.44 0.81
CA LEU A 60 -4.34 -4.47 -0.60
C LEU A 60 -4.78 -5.77 -1.29
N GLU A 61 -4.63 -6.91 -0.63
CA GLU A 61 -5.09 -8.21 -1.12
C GLU A 61 -6.61 -8.24 -1.29
N ASP A 62 -7.36 -7.75 -0.31
CA ASP A 62 -8.83 -7.68 -0.38
C ASP A 62 -9.29 -6.85 -1.59
N ILE A 63 -8.75 -5.64 -1.78
CA ILE A 63 -9.14 -4.79 -2.92
C ILE A 63 -8.59 -5.28 -4.24
N SER A 64 -7.49 -6.05 -4.24
CA SER A 64 -6.97 -6.71 -5.44
C SER A 64 -7.93 -7.78 -5.96
N ASN A 65 -8.86 -8.27 -5.14
CA ASN A 65 -9.90 -9.24 -5.52
C ASN A 65 -11.23 -8.60 -5.94
N ASP A 66 -11.33 -7.26 -5.91
CA ASP A 66 -12.54 -6.56 -6.34
C ASP A 66 -12.82 -6.84 -7.84
N PRO A 67 -14.05 -7.22 -8.23
CA PRO A 67 -14.37 -7.51 -9.63
C PRO A 67 -14.38 -6.24 -10.51
N ASN A 68 -14.54 -5.06 -9.92
CA ASN A 68 -14.64 -3.78 -10.61
C ASN A 68 -13.32 -2.99 -10.64
N ILE A 69 -12.23 -3.50 -10.05
CA ILE A 69 -10.95 -2.79 -10.08
C ILE A 69 -10.39 -2.71 -11.51
N PRO A 70 -10.01 -1.51 -11.99
CA PRO A 70 -9.35 -1.35 -13.28
C PRO A 70 -8.02 -2.08 -13.33
N LEU A 71 -7.64 -2.60 -14.51
CA LEU A 71 -6.40 -3.36 -14.69
C LEU A 71 -5.15 -2.59 -14.24
N HIS A 72 -5.05 -1.31 -14.64
CA HIS A 72 -3.91 -0.47 -14.26
C HIS A 72 -3.80 -0.30 -12.74
N THR A 73 -4.93 -0.11 -12.05
CA THR A 73 -4.98 0.02 -10.58
C THR A 73 -4.58 -1.29 -9.91
N ARG A 74 -5.02 -2.43 -10.45
CA ARG A 74 -4.65 -3.77 -9.93
C ARG A 74 -3.13 -3.98 -9.98
N THR A 75 -2.48 -3.60 -11.08
CA THR A 75 -1.01 -3.68 -11.21
C THR A 75 -0.31 -2.76 -10.19
N LEU A 76 -0.82 -1.55 -9.97
CA LEU A 76 -0.26 -0.65 -8.95
C LEU A 76 -0.40 -1.23 -7.54
N ILE A 77 -1.56 -1.78 -7.20
CA ILE A 77 -1.83 -2.42 -5.90
C ILE A 77 -0.88 -3.59 -5.67
N TRP A 78 -0.71 -4.45 -6.68
CA TRP A 78 0.23 -5.56 -6.61
C TRP A 78 1.67 -5.06 -6.38
N ASN A 79 2.11 -4.02 -7.11
CA ASN A 79 3.43 -3.43 -6.90
C ASN A 79 3.60 -2.85 -5.49
N VAL A 80 2.57 -2.23 -4.91
CA VAL A 80 2.62 -1.69 -3.54
C VAL A 80 2.73 -2.83 -2.53
N ALA A 81 1.91 -3.88 -2.66
CA ALA A 81 1.97 -5.04 -1.77
C ALA A 81 3.35 -5.69 -1.79
N SER A 82 3.90 -5.99 -2.97
CA SER A 82 5.23 -6.58 -3.11
C SER A 82 6.36 -5.72 -2.55
N GLN A 83 6.22 -4.39 -2.59
CA GLN A 83 7.19 -3.49 -1.95
C GLN A 83 7.08 -3.54 -0.43
N LEU A 84 5.87 -3.50 0.12
CA LEU A 84 5.66 -3.58 1.58
C LEU A 84 6.16 -4.92 2.15
N GLU A 85 6.06 -6.02 1.39
CA GLU A 85 6.61 -7.33 1.77
C GLU A 85 8.15 -7.34 1.89
N THR A 86 8.85 -6.36 1.30
CA THR A 86 10.32 -6.25 1.44
C THR A 86 10.75 -5.66 2.79
N ILE A 87 9.82 -5.08 3.55
CA ILE A 87 10.10 -4.53 4.88
C ILE A 87 10.25 -5.69 5.88
N PRO A 88 11.38 -5.78 6.61
CA PRO A 88 11.56 -6.80 7.64
C PRO A 88 10.51 -6.72 8.75
N VAL A 89 10.10 -7.88 9.29
CA VAL A 89 9.11 -7.97 10.38
C VAL A 89 9.74 -7.69 11.76
N ASP A 90 11.07 -7.77 11.85
CA ASP A 90 11.81 -7.82 13.12
C ASP A 90 12.55 -6.51 13.53
N ASP A 91 12.29 -5.38 12.87
CA ASP A 91 12.91 -4.07 13.18
C ASP A 91 11.95 -3.07 13.88
#